data_AF-K9WZF5-F1
#
_entry.id   AF-K9WZF5-F1
#
_cell.length_a   1.000
_cell.length_b   1.000
_cell.length_c   1.000
_cell.angle_alpha   90.00
_cell.angle_beta   90.00
_cell.angle_gamma   90.00
#
_symmetry.space_group_name_H-M   'P 1'
#
loop_
_entity.id
_entity.type
_entity.pdbx_description
1 polymer ?
#
loop_
_entity_poly.entity_id
_entity_poly.type
_entity_poly.pdbx_seq_one_letter_code
_entity_poly.pdbx_strand_id
1 'polypeptide(L)'
;MVEDPNLLIKPAGSRLQKEATAMLELEKLDIPTVYVGKSVLESGEHILLLEKIEGAVGSKSIIGRAKTPLTPPQNIDIITQRTIDDLEDIYQKLQKANANVGDFPFVIRRSDGAVFLNDPTSFNIRKQGPKGDIENIIGRFRKILREKK
;
A
#
# COMPACT_ATOMS: atom_id res chain seq x y z
N MET A 1 -12.88 25.60 4.10
CA MET A 1 -12.02 24.44 4.41
C MET A 1 -10.58 24.82 4.15
N VAL A 2 -9.66 24.55 5.08
CA VAL A 2 -8.23 24.70 4.82
C VAL A 2 -7.80 23.47 4.01
N GLU A 3 -7.40 23.67 2.76
CA GLU A 3 -6.71 22.62 2.00
C GLU A 3 -5.38 22.34 2.71
N ASP A 4 -5.30 21.25 3.47
CA ASP A 4 -4.01 20.78 3.96
C ASP A 4 -3.23 20.20 2.77
N PRO A 5 -2.10 20.80 2.36
CA PRO A 5 -1.32 20.34 1.20
C PRO A 5 -0.77 18.92 1.37
N ASN A 6 -0.83 18.36 2.58
CA ASN A 6 -0.38 17.02 2.92
C ASN A 6 -1.49 15.97 2.87
N LEU A 7 -2.73 16.36 2.54
CA LEU A 7 -3.85 15.41 2.44
C LEU A 7 -4.28 15.19 0.99
N LEU A 8 -4.49 13.93 0.64
CA LEU A 8 -5.16 13.52 -0.59
C LEU A 8 -6.62 13.21 -0.27
N ILE A 9 -7.53 13.79 -1.06
CA ILE A 9 -8.97 13.58 -0.95
C ILE A 9 -9.41 12.55 -1.98
N LYS A 10 -10.01 11.44 -1.54
CA LYS A 10 -10.63 10.44 -2.43
C LYS A 10 -12.17 10.55 -2.36
N PRO A 11 -12.87 10.87 -3.47
CA PRO A 11 -14.33 10.97 -3.50
C PRO A 11 -15.02 9.61 -3.26
N ALA A 12 -16.21 9.61 -2.65
CA ALA A 12 -16.89 8.39 -2.25
C ALA A 12 -17.71 7.72 -3.36
N GLY A 13 -17.45 6.43 -3.54
CA GLY A 13 -18.44 5.45 -3.97
C GLY A 13 -18.73 4.44 -2.85
N SER A 14 -19.60 3.46 -3.12
CA SER A 14 -19.98 2.39 -2.19
C SER A 14 -18.80 1.52 -1.66
N ARG A 15 -17.63 1.63 -2.28
CA ARG A 15 -16.38 0.93 -1.89
C ARG A 15 -15.61 1.63 -0.76
N LEU A 16 -15.88 2.91 -0.52
CA LEU A 16 -15.10 3.76 0.39
C LEU A 16 -15.17 3.30 1.86
N GLN A 17 -16.32 2.80 2.31
CA GLN A 17 -16.44 2.22 3.66
C GLN A 17 -15.57 0.97 3.82
N LYS A 18 -15.47 0.13 2.79
CA LYS A 18 -14.67 -1.11 2.84
C LYS A 18 -13.17 -0.82 2.83
N GLU A 19 -12.73 0.10 1.98
CA GLU A 19 -11.32 0.54 1.90
C GLU A 19 -10.86 1.14 3.23
N ALA A 20 -11.66 2.01 3.84
CA ALA A 20 -11.29 2.62 5.11
C ALA A 20 -11.26 1.64 6.28
N THR A 21 -12.25 0.73 6.33
CA THR A 21 -12.24 -0.34 7.34
C THR A 21 -11.03 -1.25 7.14
N ALA A 22 -10.68 -1.58 5.89
CA ALA A 22 -9.48 -2.36 5.59
C ALA A 22 -8.20 -1.68 6.09
N MET A 23 -8.04 -0.38 5.84
CA MET A 23 -6.87 0.38 6.30
C MET A 23 -6.80 0.46 7.83
N LEU A 24 -7.91 0.73 8.50
CA LEU A 24 -7.97 0.72 9.98
C LEU A 24 -7.60 -0.64 10.56
N GLU A 25 -8.07 -1.72 9.95
CA GLU A 25 -7.73 -3.06 10.43
C GLU A 25 -6.26 -3.44 10.15
N LEU A 26 -5.65 -2.90 9.08
CA LEU A 26 -4.21 -3.02 8.84
C LEU A 26 -3.41 -2.27 9.90
N GLU A 27 -3.82 -1.06 10.27
CA GLU A 27 -3.16 -0.28 11.33
C GLU A 27 -3.25 -0.98 12.70
N LYS A 28 -4.36 -1.67 12.99
CA LYS A 28 -4.47 -2.53 14.19
C LYS A 28 -3.50 -3.71 14.20
N LEU A 29 -2.94 -4.07 13.05
CA LEU A 29 -1.89 -5.08 12.93
C LEU A 29 -0.49 -4.48 12.88
N ASP A 30 -0.35 -3.18 13.22
CA ASP A 30 0.87 -2.39 13.07
C ASP A 30 1.41 -2.38 11.63
N ILE A 31 0.53 -2.49 10.63
CA ILE A 31 0.91 -2.38 9.22
C ILE A 31 0.73 -0.92 8.79
N PRO A 32 1.79 -0.22 8.35
CA PRO A 32 1.70 1.17 7.94
C PRO A 32 0.77 1.37 6.74
N THR A 33 -0.10 2.37 6.82
CA THR A 33 -1.01 2.72 5.74
C THR A 33 -0.96 4.22 5.46
N VAL A 34 -1.48 4.65 4.31
CA VAL A 34 -1.66 6.08 4.00
C VAL A 34 -2.97 6.67 4.56
N TYR A 35 -3.70 5.97 5.45
CA TYR A 35 -5.00 6.42 5.92
C TYR A 35 -4.86 7.45 7.05
N VAL A 36 -5.61 8.55 6.96
CA VAL A 36 -5.67 9.60 8.00
C VAL A 36 -7.05 9.70 8.62
N GLY A 37 -8.12 9.55 7.82
CA GLY A 37 -9.47 9.65 8.35
C GLY A 37 -10.59 9.62 7.32
N LYS A 38 -11.81 9.87 7.80
CA LYS A 38 -13.02 10.09 6.99
C LYS A 38 -13.56 11.49 7.26
N SER A 39 -14.11 12.13 6.24
CA SER A 39 -14.84 13.39 6.39
C SER A 39 -16.08 13.41 5.49
N VAL A 40 -16.90 14.45 5.64
CA VAL A 40 -18.05 14.74 4.79
C VAL A 40 -17.87 16.15 4.25
N LEU A 41 -17.94 16.30 2.93
CA LEU A 41 -17.92 17.60 2.27
C LEU A 41 -19.22 18.37 2.53
N GLU A 42 -19.21 19.69 2.35
CA GLU A 42 -20.42 20.52 2.44
C GLU A 42 -21.52 20.09 1.47
N SER A 43 -21.15 19.41 0.37
CA SER A 43 -22.06 18.78 -0.59
C SER A 43 -22.77 17.53 -0.07
N GLY A 44 -22.44 17.06 1.14
CA GLY A 44 -22.93 15.80 1.71
C GLY A 44 -22.17 14.56 1.25
N GLU A 45 -21.13 14.71 0.42
CA GLU A 45 -20.33 13.59 -0.08
C GLU A 45 -19.33 13.13 0.99
N HIS A 46 -19.28 11.82 1.25
CA HIS A 46 -18.25 11.23 2.10
C HIS A 46 -16.89 11.21 1.39
N ILE A 47 -15.79 11.40 2.11
CA ILE A 47 -14.44 11.32 1.55
C ILE A 47 -13.49 10.57 2.49
N LEU A 48 -12.43 10.00 1.91
CA LEU A 48 -11.25 9.58 2.67
C LEU A 48 -10.20 10.67 2.63
N LEU A 49 -9.62 10.92 3.80
CA LEU A 49 -8.41 11.70 3.96
C LEU A 49 -7.25 10.71 4.01
N LEU A 50 -6.33 10.83 3.06
CA LEU A 50 -5.13 10.02 2.98
C LEU A 50 -3.89 10.91 3.15
N GLU A 51 -2.87 10.40 3.82
CA GLU A 51 -1.60 11.08 3.96
C GLU A 51 -0.88 11.07 2.62
N LYS A 52 -0.48 12.26 2.16
CA LYS A 52 0.38 12.41 1.00
C LYS A 52 1.81 12.11 1.42
N ILE A 53 2.24 10.87 1.14
CA ILE A 53 3.63 10.48 1.34
C ILE A 53 4.51 11.17 0.27
N GLU A 54 5.35 12.11 0.69
CA GLU A 54 6.17 12.92 -0.22
C GLU A 54 7.09 12.04 -1.08
N GLY A 55 7.09 12.30 -2.40
CA GLY A 55 7.90 11.58 -3.37
C GLY A 55 7.54 10.09 -3.52
N ALA A 56 6.45 9.61 -2.92
CA ALA A 56 6.11 8.20 -2.96
C ALA A 56 5.76 7.71 -4.37
N VAL A 57 6.20 6.49 -4.67
CA VAL A 57 5.95 5.83 -5.96
C VAL A 57 5.17 4.54 -5.70
N GLY A 58 4.06 4.36 -6.43
CA GLY A 58 3.27 3.14 -6.34
C GLY A 58 3.98 1.92 -6.91
N SER A 59 3.81 0.76 -6.27
CA SER A 59 4.47 -0.50 -6.66
C SER A 59 4.24 -0.90 -8.12
N LYS A 60 3.06 -0.60 -8.67
CA LYS A 60 2.71 -0.89 -10.08
C LYS A 60 3.51 -0.04 -11.08
N SER A 61 3.96 1.15 -10.69
CA SER A 61 4.83 2.00 -11.52
C SER A 61 6.28 1.54 -11.52
N ILE A 62 6.63 0.56 -10.67
CA ILE A 62 7.97 -0.01 -10.56
C ILE A 62 8.02 -1.34 -11.31
N ILE A 63 7.12 -2.26 -10.97
CA ILE A 63 7.15 -3.65 -11.45
C ILE A 63 6.01 -4.02 -12.40
N GLY A 64 5.08 -3.11 -12.67
CA GLY A 64 3.87 -3.39 -13.44
C GLY A 64 2.83 -4.20 -12.65
N ARG A 65 1.85 -4.76 -13.38
CA ARG A 65 0.84 -5.67 -12.81
C ARG A 65 1.27 -7.12 -13.05
N ALA A 66 0.74 -8.07 -12.27
CA ALA A 66 1.07 -9.49 -12.45
C ALA A 66 0.86 -9.98 -13.90
N LYS A 67 -0.24 -9.59 -14.55
CA LYS A 67 -0.54 -9.94 -15.95
C LYS A 67 0.18 -9.07 -17.00
N THR A 68 0.79 -7.96 -16.59
CA THR A 68 1.44 -7.00 -17.48
C THR A 68 2.65 -6.40 -16.75
N PRO A 69 3.73 -7.20 -16.57
CA PRO A 69 4.91 -6.77 -15.85
C PRO A 69 5.69 -5.71 -16.65
N LEU A 70 6.37 -4.81 -15.94
CA LEU A 70 7.33 -3.89 -16.54
C LEU A 70 8.69 -4.58 -16.73
N THR A 71 9.22 -4.52 -17.96
CA THR A 71 10.54 -5.05 -18.34
C THR A 71 11.23 -4.03 -19.27
N PRO A 72 12.28 -3.30 -18.83
CA PRO A 72 12.85 -3.34 -17.48
C PRO A 72 11.94 -2.68 -16.42
N PRO A 73 12.11 -3.01 -15.13
CA PRO A 73 11.49 -2.27 -14.04
C PRO A 73 11.89 -0.79 -14.05
N GLN A 74 11.04 0.07 -13.51
CA GLN A 74 11.24 1.53 -13.47
C GLN A 74 11.35 2.04 -12.03
N ASN A 75 11.88 3.25 -11.83
CA ASN A 75 12.03 3.89 -10.51
C ASN A 75 12.78 3.00 -9.49
N ILE A 76 13.73 2.18 -9.95
CA ILE A 76 14.45 1.23 -9.10
C ILE A 76 15.40 1.91 -8.10
N ASP A 77 15.69 3.19 -8.33
CA ASP A 77 16.52 4.03 -7.49
C ASP A 77 15.97 4.17 -6.07
N ILE A 78 14.64 4.10 -5.89
CA ILE A 78 14.00 4.26 -4.58
C ILE A 78 13.98 2.98 -3.74
N ILE A 79 14.30 1.82 -4.34
CA ILE A 79 14.28 0.54 -3.64
C ILE A 79 15.54 0.44 -2.78
N THR A 80 15.34 0.28 -1.48
CA THR A 80 16.40 0.15 -0.48
C THR A 80 16.27 -1.18 0.27
N GLN A 81 17.22 -1.48 1.15
CA GLN A 81 17.09 -2.63 2.06
C GLN A 81 15.84 -2.50 2.94
N ARG A 82 15.53 -1.27 3.41
CA ARG A 82 14.32 -0.99 4.17
C ARG A 82 13.04 -1.38 3.43
N THR A 83 12.99 -1.17 2.11
CA THR A 83 11.85 -1.61 1.29
C THR A 83 11.63 -3.12 1.42
N ILE A 84 12.70 -3.90 1.44
CA ILE A 84 12.63 -5.36 1.57
C ILE A 84 12.19 -5.74 2.98
N ASP A 85 12.81 -5.13 3.99
CA ASP A 85 12.53 -5.39 5.39
C ASP A 85 11.07 -5.08 5.74
N ASP A 86 10.54 -3.92 5.29
CA ASP A 86 9.15 -3.53 5.51
C ASP A 86 8.18 -4.48 4.81
N LEU A 87 8.45 -4.90 3.56
CA LEU A 87 7.58 -5.85 2.85
C LEU A 87 7.53 -7.23 3.54
N GLU A 88 8.65 -7.69 4.08
CA GLU A 88 8.75 -8.95 4.81
C GLU A 88 8.04 -8.87 6.16
N ASP A 89 8.23 -7.78 6.91
CA ASP A 89 7.51 -7.53 8.16
C ASP A 89 5.99 -7.49 7.95
N ILE A 90 5.53 -6.78 6.92
CA ILE A 90 4.10 -6.75 6.55
C ILE A 90 3.60 -8.16 6.22
N TYR A 91 4.36 -8.93 5.44
CA TYR A 91 4.00 -10.30 5.10
C TYR A 91 3.87 -11.19 6.35
N GLN A 92 4.82 -11.09 7.28
CA GLN A 92 4.79 -11.83 8.56
C GLN A 92 3.59 -11.43 9.42
N LYS A 93 3.28 -10.13 9.52
CA LYS A 93 2.10 -9.64 10.25
C LYS A 93 0.80 -10.19 9.66
N LEU A 94 0.67 -10.22 8.33
CA LEU A 94 -0.49 -10.81 7.65
C LEU A 94 -0.60 -12.33 7.89
N GLN A 95 0.51 -13.06 7.84
CA GLN A 95 0.56 -14.50 8.16
C GLN A 95 0.10 -14.75 9.61
N LYS A 96 0.67 -14.03 10.58
CA LYS A 96 0.34 -14.15 12.01
C LYS A 96 -1.14 -13.85 12.28
N ALA A 97 -1.71 -12.87 11.59
CA ALA A 97 -3.11 -12.48 11.73
C ALA A 97 -4.09 -13.39 10.95
N ASN A 98 -3.59 -14.34 10.16
CA ASN A 98 -4.36 -15.10 9.17
C ASN A 98 -5.23 -14.16 8.32
N ALA A 99 -4.60 -13.08 7.82
CA ALA A 99 -5.23 -12.00 7.09
C ALA A 99 -4.75 -11.95 5.64
N ASN A 100 -5.63 -11.48 4.76
CA ASN A 100 -5.32 -11.31 3.35
C ASN A 100 -5.71 -9.91 2.85
N VAL A 101 -4.80 -9.30 2.09
CA VAL A 101 -5.00 -8.04 1.37
C VAL A 101 -5.07 -8.33 -0.12
N GLY A 102 -6.20 -8.05 -0.76
CA GLY A 102 -6.35 -8.25 -2.21
C GLY A 102 -5.46 -7.29 -3.01
N ASP A 103 -4.84 -7.80 -4.07
CA ASP A 103 -3.90 -7.10 -4.99
C ASP A 103 -2.65 -6.47 -4.34
N PHE A 104 -2.53 -6.55 -3.00
CA PHE A 104 -1.45 -6.00 -2.18
C PHE A 104 -0.90 -4.64 -2.69
N PRO A 105 -1.74 -3.60 -2.79
CA PRO A 105 -1.32 -2.29 -3.29
C PRO A 105 -0.54 -1.51 -2.23
N PHE A 106 0.62 -0.98 -2.63
CA PHE A 106 1.48 -0.19 -1.74
C PHE A 106 2.24 0.90 -2.50
N VAL A 107 2.73 1.86 -1.74
CA VAL A 107 3.63 2.93 -2.19
C VAL A 107 4.96 2.83 -1.43
N ILE A 108 6.03 3.31 -2.07
CA ILE A 108 7.38 3.36 -1.50
C ILE A 108 7.80 4.81 -1.42
N ARG A 109 8.15 5.28 -0.22
CA ARG A 109 8.63 6.65 -0.01
C ARG A 109 10.04 6.79 -0.58
N ARG A 110 10.26 7.80 -1.42
CA ARG A 110 11.54 8.01 -2.11
C ARG A 110 12.72 8.35 -1.19
N SER A 111 12.47 9.01 -0.06
CA SER A 111 13.53 9.48 0.85
C SER A 111 14.29 8.34 1.54
N ASP A 112 13.62 7.22 1.85
CA ASP A 112 14.19 6.14 2.66
C ASP A 112 13.76 4.73 2.23
N GLY A 113 12.86 4.60 1.27
CA GLY A 113 12.33 3.32 0.80
C GLY A 113 11.26 2.71 1.71
N ALA A 114 10.69 3.48 2.64
CA ALA A 114 9.63 3.00 3.54
C ALA A 114 8.35 2.60 2.77
N VAL A 115 7.69 1.53 3.22
CA VAL A 115 6.52 0.97 2.55
C VAL A 115 5.22 1.28 3.30
N PHE A 116 4.22 1.75 2.56
CA PHE A 116 2.88 2.02 3.08
C PHE A 116 1.83 1.34 2.20
N LEU A 117 0.90 0.59 2.81
CA LEU A 117 -0.24 0.07 2.05
C LEU A 117 -1.17 1.22 1.65
N ASN A 118 -1.67 1.14 0.42
CA ASN A 118 -2.51 2.18 -0.16
C ASN A 118 -3.69 1.53 -0.87
N ASP A 119 -4.89 1.89 -0.43
CA ASP A 119 -6.14 1.57 -1.13
C ASP A 119 -6.38 0.06 -1.36
N PRO A 120 -6.38 -0.76 -0.29
CA PRO A 120 -6.71 -2.18 -0.41
C PRO A 120 -8.17 -2.35 -0.84
N THR A 121 -8.37 -2.89 -2.04
CA THR A 121 -9.70 -3.13 -2.61
C THR A 121 -10.47 -4.23 -1.87
N SER A 122 -9.76 -5.09 -1.13
CA SER A 122 -10.35 -6.07 -0.22
C SER A 122 -9.39 -6.42 0.91
N PHE A 123 -9.95 -6.62 2.10
CA PHE A 123 -9.22 -7.11 3.27
C PHE A 123 -10.09 -8.10 4.03
N ASN A 124 -9.53 -9.25 4.38
CA ASN A 124 -10.23 -10.31 5.11
C ASN A 124 -9.35 -10.80 6.26
N ILE A 125 -9.82 -10.66 7.49
CA ILE A 125 -9.16 -11.16 8.71
C ILE A 125 -9.73 -12.53 9.09
N ARG A 126 -8.89 -13.43 9.63
CA ARG A 126 -9.27 -14.71 10.26
C ARG A 126 -10.04 -15.68 9.36
N LYS A 127 -10.15 -15.39 8.07
CA LYS A 127 -10.76 -16.28 7.08
C LYS A 127 -9.70 -17.01 6.27
N GLN A 128 -8.56 -16.35 6.03
CA GLN A 128 -7.53 -16.86 5.15
C GLN A 128 -6.25 -16.03 5.26
N GLY A 129 -5.10 -16.70 5.35
CA GLY A 129 -3.79 -16.07 5.28
C GLY A 129 -3.53 -15.40 3.93
N PRO A 130 -2.37 -14.74 3.77
CA PRO A 130 -2.05 -14.01 2.56
C PRO A 130 -2.15 -14.93 1.34
N LYS A 131 -2.90 -14.46 0.34
CA LYS A 131 -3.15 -15.14 -0.93
C LYS A 131 -2.62 -14.29 -2.08
N GLY A 132 -2.21 -14.98 -3.14
CA GLY A 132 -1.66 -14.36 -4.33
C GLY A 132 -0.16 -14.13 -4.22
N ASP A 133 0.34 -13.21 -5.03
CA ASP A 133 1.75 -13.11 -5.40
C ASP A 133 2.60 -12.26 -4.43
N ILE A 134 2.24 -12.13 -3.14
CA ILE A 134 3.02 -11.27 -2.21
C ILE A 134 4.47 -11.73 -2.12
N GLU A 135 4.70 -13.04 -1.95
CA GLU A 135 6.06 -13.60 -1.95
C GLU A 135 6.78 -13.38 -3.29
N ASN A 136 6.07 -13.50 -4.41
CA ASN A 136 6.61 -13.22 -5.75
C ASN A 136 6.98 -11.74 -5.89
N ILE A 137 6.15 -10.82 -5.40
CA ILE A 137 6.43 -9.39 -5.36
C ILE A 137 7.71 -9.13 -4.55
N ILE A 138 7.80 -9.66 -3.33
CA ILE A 138 9.01 -9.55 -2.48
C ILE A 138 10.23 -10.08 -3.24
N GLY A 139 10.12 -11.25 -3.87
CA GLY A 139 11.19 -11.83 -4.69
C GLY A 139 11.64 -10.92 -5.84
N ARG A 140 10.71 -10.25 -6.52
CA ARG A 140 11.01 -9.28 -7.59
C ARG A 140 11.73 -8.05 -7.04
N PHE A 141 11.30 -7.49 -5.91
CA PHE A 141 11.98 -6.36 -5.28
C PHE A 141 13.39 -6.73 -4.79
N ARG A 142 13.56 -7.93 -4.19
CA ARG A 142 14.88 -8.47 -3.83
C ARG A 142 15.80 -8.61 -5.05
N LYS A 143 15.27 -9.12 -6.17
CA LYS A 143 16.02 -9.24 -7.44
C LYS A 143 16.48 -7.86 -7.92
N ILE A 144 15.60 -6.86 -7.94
CA ILE A 144 15.94 -5.49 -8.34
C ILE A 144 17.02 -4.89 -7.44
N LEU A 145 16.90 -5.03 -6.12
CA LEU A 145 17.89 -4.50 -5.17
C LEU A 145 19.27 -5.12 -5.38
N ARG A 146 19.33 -6.42 -5.71
CA ARG A 146 20.58 -7.13 -6.01
C ARG A 146 21.19 -6.67 -7.33
N GLU A 147 20.38 -6.44 -8.36
CA GLU A 147 20.82 -6.10 -9.73
C GLU A 147 21.13 -4.61 -9.92
N LYS A 148 20.74 -3.75 -8.97
CA LYS A 148 21.10 -2.32 -8.95
C LYS A 148 22.55 -2.07 -8.53
N LYS A 149 23.19 -3.02 -7.85
CA LYS A 149 24.58 -2.94 -7.38
C LYS A 149 25.55 -3.25 -8.52
#